data_AF-A0A8T0W0W6-F1
#
_entry.id   AF-A0A8T0W0W6-F1
#
_cell.length_a   1.000
_cell.length_b   1.000
_cell.length_c   1.000
_cell.angle_alpha   90.00
_cell.angle_beta   90.00
_cell.angle_gamma   90.00
#
_symmetry.space_group_name_H-M   'P 1'
#
loop_
_entity.id
_entity.type
_entity.pdbx_description
1 polymer ?
#
loop_
_entity_poly.entity_id
_entity_poly.type
_entity_poly.pdbx_seq_one_letter_code
_entity_poly.pdbx_strand_id
1 'polypeptide(L)'
;MENTPPCGDFSMIMANLESENPVANIAAMNHALVLMDGGKLPEPQLVCRLIAGLVSNLEKPHHEIATKRGFRSILKAISDAITSNNINMDSKGEALHAIQCYLMNEALRRIQHHASMVRLLKVPDQLTAVKVMYTFFHSSPGIMNDTRYVRAFASLMLSPHATVVYACAGALPSLSRVVPGFAFAVARAYCNILIVFPPQLSLQIPSVILILDRLKQIRMTMVDHPGFDNLAMDVLGALANRNFAVRRKVLNLAVSLLTPRNIVDVLWFLKNELDLAATANIPIEYQQMLAEAIRECQSAYPESIMQFILDPKYLVFIDCICYIKEIMDRNPMLRAQLLKGILRALRHVKTSPVCAAAVWAISVCSESLLEARGSVDAIFSLFEDLLKRRDMEKLINGDREMEHEYMLPRDYYGVKDRDAQGDHLKPWRVEMEELLFVHIGLTQQADGCYAIASSSKGSSSSEDASLSIPSLDHTDNLEILVQSGDVLLADFVDEILSMLLEKARV
;
A
#
# COMPACT_ATOMS: atom_id res chain seq x y z
N MET A 1 -58.69 -51.01 -3.83
CA MET A 1 -57.98 -49.77 -3.49
C MET A 1 -57.02 -49.51 -4.64
N GLU A 2 -57.41 -48.63 -5.55
CA GLU A 2 -56.68 -48.32 -6.78
C GLU A 2 -55.38 -47.58 -6.46
N ASN A 3 -54.28 -48.07 -7.03
CA ASN A 3 -53.03 -47.35 -7.18
C ASN A 3 -53.20 -46.29 -8.27
N THR A 4 -53.50 -45.04 -7.88
CA THR A 4 -53.30 -43.89 -8.76
C THR A 4 -51.80 -43.65 -8.92
N PRO A 5 -51.29 -43.46 -10.15
CA PRO A 5 -49.87 -43.24 -10.36
C PRO A 5 -49.47 -41.84 -9.85
N PRO A 6 -48.26 -41.65 -9.29
CA PRO A 6 -47.76 -40.36 -8.79
C PRO A 6 -47.58 -39.27 -9.88
N CYS A 7 -47.92 -39.56 -11.12
CA CYS A 7 -47.69 -38.70 -12.29
C CYS A 7 -48.70 -37.52 -12.38
N GLY A 8 -49.94 -37.71 -11.91
CA GLY A 8 -50.97 -36.66 -11.94
C GLY A 8 -50.66 -35.49 -11.02
N ASP A 9 -50.25 -35.78 -9.78
CA ASP A 9 -49.94 -34.77 -8.77
C ASP A 9 -48.69 -33.97 -9.15
N PHE A 10 -47.66 -34.62 -9.71
CA PHE A 10 -46.44 -33.95 -10.15
C PHE A 10 -46.67 -33.02 -11.35
N SER A 11 -47.44 -33.47 -12.35
CA SER A 11 -47.79 -32.64 -13.51
C SER A 11 -48.59 -31.40 -13.09
N MET A 12 -49.46 -31.53 -12.09
CA MET A 12 -50.22 -30.40 -11.54
C MET A 12 -49.31 -29.42 -10.78
N ILE A 13 -48.35 -29.91 -10.00
CA ILE A 13 -47.36 -29.08 -9.31
C ILE A 13 -46.52 -28.30 -10.33
N MET A 14 -46.06 -28.96 -11.40
CA MET A 14 -45.27 -28.30 -12.43
C MET A 14 -46.06 -27.25 -13.21
N ALA A 15 -47.29 -27.56 -13.64
CA ALA A 15 -48.15 -26.60 -14.32
C ALA A 15 -48.43 -25.36 -13.43
N ASN A 16 -48.63 -25.58 -12.14
CA ASN A 16 -48.85 -24.50 -11.19
C ASN A 16 -47.58 -23.67 -10.94
N LEU A 17 -46.38 -24.27 -10.88
CA LEU A 17 -45.10 -23.55 -10.79
C LEU A 17 -44.79 -22.76 -12.07
N GLU A 18 -45.11 -23.31 -13.24
CA GLU A 18 -44.90 -22.66 -14.54
C GLU A 18 -45.90 -21.52 -14.78
N SER A 19 -46.97 -21.42 -13.98
CA SER A 19 -48.02 -20.40 -14.12
C SER A 19 -47.59 -19.00 -13.63
N GLU A 20 -48.21 -17.97 -14.20
CA GLU A 20 -48.06 -16.58 -13.73
C GLU A 20 -48.88 -16.28 -12.46
N ASN A 21 -49.77 -17.19 -12.05
CA ASN A 21 -50.67 -16.97 -10.93
C ASN A 21 -49.95 -17.19 -9.57
N PRO A 22 -49.81 -16.16 -8.72
CA PRO A 22 -49.08 -16.27 -7.45
C PRO A 22 -49.76 -17.23 -6.46
N VAL A 23 -51.08 -17.35 -6.49
CA VAL A 23 -51.83 -18.27 -5.62
C VAL A 23 -51.58 -19.72 -6.03
N ALA A 24 -51.57 -20.00 -7.34
CA ALA A 24 -51.22 -21.32 -7.86
C ALA A 24 -49.77 -21.71 -7.52
N ASN A 25 -48.85 -20.75 -7.60
CA ASN A 25 -47.46 -20.93 -7.20
C ASN A 25 -47.31 -21.27 -5.70
N ILE A 26 -48.09 -20.64 -4.81
CA ILE A 26 -48.10 -20.96 -3.37
C ILE A 26 -48.70 -22.34 -3.11
N ALA A 27 -49.77 -22.71 -3.81
CA ALA A 27 -50.34 -24.05 -3.72
C ALA A 27 -49.30 -25.11 -4.14
N ALA A 28 -48.62 -24.88 -5.27
CA ALA A 28 -47.57 -25.77 -5.75
C ALA A 28 -46.40 -25.89 -4.77
N MET A 29 -45.99 -24.78 -4.14
CA MET A 29 -44.98 -24.77 -3.08
C MET A 29 -45.39 -25.69 -1.91
N ASN A 30 -46.62 -25.56 -1.42
CA ASN A 30 -47.10 -26.38 -0.30
C ASN A 30 -47.17 -27.86 -0.68
N HIS A 31 -47.64 -28.18 -1.89
CA HIS A 31 -47.65 -29.56 -2.39
C HIS A 31 -46.24 -30.13 -2.54
N ALA A 32 -45.30 -29.34 -3.05
CA ALA A 32 -43.90 -29.75 -3.17
C ALA A 32 -43.24 -29.97 -1.80
N LEU A 33 -43.57 -29.16 -0.77
CA LEU A 33 -43.11 -29.40 0.61
C LEU A 33 -43.60 -30.75 1.15
N VAL A 34 -44.89 -31.06 0.97
CA VAL A 34 -45.47 -32.34 1.40
C VAL A 34 -44.81 -33.52 0.69
N LEU A 35 -44.50 -33.39 -0.60
CA LEU A 35 -43.75 -34.41 -1.35
C LEU A 35 -42.35 -34.63 -0.77
N MET A 36 -41.66 -33.56 -0.37
CA MET A 36 -40.34 -33.64 0.23
C MET A 36 -40.36 -34.25 1.63
N ASP A 37 -41.35 -33.93 2.46
CA ASP A 37 -41.55 -34.51 3.79
C ASP A 37 -41.90 -36.01 3.74
N GLY A 38 -42.54 -36.45 2.65
CA GLY A 38 -42.84 -37.86 2.39
C GLY A 38 -41.64 -38.72 1.99
N GLY A 39 -40.45 -38.13 1.82
CA GLY A 39 -39.19 -38.85 1.57
C GLY A 39 -39.06 -39.53 0.20
N LYS A 40 -40.04 -39.37 -0.70
CA LYS A 40 -40.02 -39.92 -2.06
C LYS A 40 -39.76 -38.81 -3.06
N LEU A 41 -38.53 -38.74 -3.55
CA LEU A 41 -38.17 -37.83 -4.65
C LEU A 41 -38.68 -38.36 -5.99
N PRO A 42 -39.14 -37.48 -6.90
CA PRO A 42 -39.52 -37.83 -8.27
C PRO A 42 -38.36 -38.46 -9.06
N GLU A 43 -38.68 -39.00 -10.23
CA GLU A 43 -37.66 -39.47 -11.18
C GLU A 43 -36.62 -38.38 -11.52
N PRO A 44 -35.38 -38.76 -11.88
CA PRO A 44 -34.28 -37.83 -12.14
C PRO A 44 -34.61 -36.63 -13.03
N GLN A 45 -35.32 -36.87 -14.13
CA GLN A 45 -35.70 -35.84 -15.10
C GLN A 45 -36.75 -34.88 -14.52
N LEU A 46 -37.64 -35.38 -13.67
CA LEU A 46 -38.67 -34.61 -12.99
C LEU A 46 -38.07 -33.73 -11.89
N VAL A 47 -37.03 -34.20 -11.19
CA VAL A 47 -36.29 -33.39 -10.21
C VAL A 47 -35.62 -32.19 -10.87
N CYS A 48 -34.95 -32.36 -12.02
CA CYS A 48 -34.36 -31.23 -12.75
C CYS A 48 -35.41 -30.20 -13.19
N ARG A 49 -36.57 -30.67 -13.66
CA ARG A 49 -37.69 -29.80 -14.05
C ARG A 49 -38.29 -29.06 -12.85
N LEU A 50 -38.43 -29.74 -11.71
CA LEU A 50 -38.87 -29.13 -10.46
C LEU A 50 -37.91 -28.05 -9.99
N ILE A 51 -36.59 -28.30 -10.03
CA ILE A 51 -35.55 -27.32 -9.70
C ILE A 51 -35.71 -26.08 -10.59
N ALA A 52 -35.86 -26.26 -11.91
CA ALA A 52 -36.04 -25.15 -12.85
C ALA A 52 -37.31 -24.32 -12.54
N GLY A 53 -38.43 -24.98 -12.24
CA GLY A 53 -39.69 -24.31 -11.88
C GLY A 53 -39.59 -23.54 -10.55
N LEU A 54 -38.94 -24.11 -9.53
CA LEU A 54 -38.68 -23.45 -8.25
C LEU A 54 -37.76 -22.23 -8.41
N VAL A 55 -36.70 -22.38 -9.21
CA VAL A 55 -35.74 -21.32 -9.53
C VAL A 55 -36.42 -20.17 -10.26
N SER A 56 -37.21 -20.46 -11.30
CA SER A 56 -37.96 -19.44 -12.06
C SER A 56 -38.90 -18.64 -11.16
N ASN A 57 -39.57 -19.30 -10.22
CA ASN A 57 -40.43 -18.60 -9.25
C ASN A 57 -39.65 -17.71 -8.28
N LEU A 58 -38.46 -18.11 -7.86
CA LEU A 58 -37.65 -17.27 -6.97
C LEU A 58 -37.20 -15.96 -7.65
N GLU A 59 -37.11 -15.94 -8.99
CA GLU A 59 -36.78 -14.75 -9.80
C GLU A 59 -37.95 -13.77 -9.99
N LYS A 60 -39.20 -14.21 -9.80
CA LYS A 60 -40.38 -13.34 -10.00
C LYS A 60 -40.41 -12.21 -8.94
N PRO A 61 -40.63 -10.93 -9.35
CA PRO A 61 -40.56 -9.79 -8.44
C PRO A 61 -41.75 -9.70 -7.48
N HIS A 62 -42.93 -10.20 -7.88
CA HIS A 62 -44.19 -10.06 -7.13
C HIS A 62 -44.38 -11.05 -5.98
N HIS A 63 -43.49 -12.04 -5.82
CA HIS A 63 -43.59 -13.01 -4.73
C HIS A 63 -43.09 -12.44 -3.40
N GLU A 64 -43.88 -12.61 -2.35
CA GLU A 64 -43.52 -12.23 -0.99
C GLU A 64 -42.30 -12.99 -0.44
N ILE A 65 -41.65 -12.40 0.56
CA ILE A 65 -40.45 -12.96 1.21
C ILE A 65 -40.74 -14.35 1.80
N ALA A 66 -41.94 -14.59 2.34
CA ALA A 66 -42.35 -15.87 2.90
C ALA A 66 -42.44 -16.96 1.83
N THR A 67 -43.07 -16.66 0.69
CA THR A 67 -43.17 -17.56 -0.46
C THR A 67 -41.79 -17.91 -1.02
N LYS A 68 -40.93 -16.90 -1.21
CA LYS A 68 -39.52 -17.12 -1.62
C LYS A 68 -38.73 -17.94 -0.60
N ARG A 69 -39.07 -17.87 0.69
CA ARG A 69 -38.45 -18.72 1.73
C ARG A 69 -38.87 -20.18 1.56
N GLY A 70 -40.14 -20.45 1.30
CA GLY A 70 -40.64 -21.82 1.09
C GLY A 70 -39.98 -22.50 -0.12
N PHE A 71 -39.89 -21.81 -1.26
CA PHE A 71 -39.16 -22.33 -2.42
C PHE A 71 -37.69 -22.67 -2.12
N ARG A 72 -36.99 -21.86 -1.32
CA ARG A 72 -35.61 -22.17 -0.89
C ARG A 72 -35.52 -23.40 0.02
N SER A 73 -36.47 -23.56 0.94
CA SER A 73 -36.52 -24.73 1.82
C SER A 73 -36.66 -26.02 1.00
N ILE A 74 -37.48 -25.99 -0.05
CA ILE A 74 -37.65 -27.12 -0.98
C ILE A 74 -36.35 -27.41 -1.73
N LEU A 75 -35.70 -26.40 -2.33
CA LEU A 75 -34.42 -26.58 -3.03
C LEU A 75 -33.32 -27.15 -2.10
N LYS A 76 -33.29 -26.72 -0.83
CA LYS A 76 -32.36 -27.26 0.16
C LYS A 76 -32.67 -28.72 0.50
N ALA A 77 -33.94 -29.05 0.74
CA ALA A 77 -34.36 -30.43 1.01
C ALA A 77 -34.02 -31.36 -0.18
N ILE A 78 -34.20 -30.88 -1.42
CA ILE A 78 -33.79 -31.61 -2.64
C ILE A 78 -32.27 -31.84 -2.63
N SER A 79 -31.47 -30.80 -2.37
CA SER A 79 -30.02 -30.91 -2.26
C SER A 79 -29.58 -31.93 -1.21
N ASP A 80 -30.12 -31.84 0.01
CA ASP A 80 -29.78 -32.69 1.15
C ASP A 80 -30.10 -34.17 0.86
N ALA A 81 -31.23 -34.42 0.19
CA ALA A 81 -31.65 -35.76 -0.19
C ALA A 81 -30.83 -36.35 -1.34
N ILE A 82 -30.39 -35.52 -2.30
CA ILE A 82 -29.45 -35.95 -3.35
C ILE A 82 -28.08 -36.32 -2.74
N THR A 83 -27.58 -35.53 -1.78
CA THR A 83 -26.28 -35.80 -1.11
C THR A 83 -26.30 -37.03 -0.20
N SER A 84 -27.44 -37.34 0.43
CA SER A 84 -27.58 -38.49 1.36
C SER A 84 -27.69 -39.85 0.66
N ASN A 85 -27.28 -39.96 -0.60
CA ASN A 85 -27.26 -41.18 -1.43
C ASN A 85 -28.62 -41.85 -1.73
N ASN A 86 -29.75 -41.17 -1.52
CA ASN A 86 -31.06 -41.72 -1.88
C ASN A 86 -31.36 -41.75 -3.39
N ILE A 87 -30.51 -41.17 -4.23
CA ILE A 87 -30.70 -41.18 -5.69
C ILE A 87 -29.38 -41.44 -6.43
N ASN A 88 -29.36 -42.49 -7.23
CA ASN A 88 -28.33 -42.75 -8.23
C ASN A 88 -28.85 -42.18 -9.57
N MET A 89 -28.45 -40.96 -9.92
CA MET A 89 -28.76 -40.33 -11.22
C MET A 89 -27.46 -40.08 -11.99
N ASP A 90 -27.45 -40.34 -13.30
CA ASP A 90 -26.34 -39.94 -14.17
C ASP A 90 -26.16 -38.40 -14.19
N SER A 91 -27.25 -37.65 -14.01
CA SER A 91 -27.29 -36.18 -13.93
C SER A 91 -27.18 -35.61 -12.51
N LYS A 92 -26.79 -36.42 -11.51
CA LYS A 92 -26.68 -36.00 -10.09
C LYS A 92 -25.77 -34.78 -9.93
N GLY A 93 -24.66 -34.75 -10.67
CA GLY A 93 -23.73 -33.63 -10.68
C GLY A 93 -24.34 -32.35 -11.26
N GLU A 94 -25.08 -32.46 -12.36
CA GLU A 94 -25.71 -31.32 -13.04
C GLU A 94 -26.81 -30.69 -12.20
N ALA A 95 -27.66 -31.50 -11.56
CA ALA A 95 -28.74 -31.03 -10.71
C ALA A 95 -28.21 -30.32 -9.45
N LEU A 96 -27.22 -30.91 -8.78
CA LEU A 96 -26.54 -30.27 -7.64
C LEU A 96 -25.83 -28.99 -8.05
N HIS A 97 -25.15 -29.00 -9.20
CA HIS A 97 -24.47 -27.82 -9.74
C HIS A 97 -25.46 -26.70 -10.05
N ALA A 98 -26.60 -26.99 -10.68
CA ALA A 98 -27.63 -26.01 -10.99
C ALA A 98 -28.25 -25.36 -9.72
N ILE A 99 -28.58 -26.18 -8.71
CA ILE A 99 -29.05 -25.67 -7.41
C ILE A 99 -27.97 -24.80 -6.76
N GLN A 100 -26.72 -25.26 -6.76
CA GLN A 100 -25.60 -24.54 -6.15
C GLN A 100 -25.34 -23.21 -6.87
N CYS A 101 -25.33 -23.19 -8.20
CA CYS A 101 -25.19 -21.98 -9.01
C CYS A 101 -26.32 -20.97 -8.73
N TYR A 102 -27.57 -21.43 -8.61
CA TYR A 102 -28.69 -20.55 -8.29
C TYR A 102 -28.54 -19.93 -6.89
N LEU A 103 -28.34 -20.77 -5.87
CA LEU A 103 -28.19 -20.32 -4.48
C LEU A 103 -26.99 -19.39 -4.32
N MET A 104 -25.89 -19.66 -5.04
CA MET A 104 -24.74 -18.77 -5.09
C MET A 104 -25.07 -17.43 -5.75
N ASN A 105 -25.72 -17.42 -6.91
CA ASN A 105 -26.10 -16.18 -7.61
C ASN A 105 -27.05 -15.31 -6.78
N GLU A 106 -28.01 -15.92 -6.08
CA GLU A 106 -28.90 -15.19 -5.19
C GLU A 106 -28.18 -14.62 -3.96
N ALA A 107 -27.31 -15.42 -3.34
CA ALA A 107 -26.48 -14.98 -2.23
C ALA A 107 -25.58 -13.80 -2.64
N LEU A 108 -25.00 -13.84 -3.84
CA LEU A 108 -24.21 -12.76 -4.42
C LEU A 108 -25.05 -11.49 -4.63
N ARG A 109 -26.26 -11.60 -5.19
CA ARG A 109 -27.16 -10.44 -5.34
C ARG A 109 -27.49 -9.80 -3.99
N ARG A 110 -27.76 -10.61 -2.96
CA ARG A 110 -28.02 -10.11 -1.60
C ARG A 110 -26.82 -9.37 -1.02
N ILE A 111 -25.63 -9.94 -1.18
CA ILE A 111 -24.35 -9.33 -0.77
C ILE A 111 -24.14 -8.01 -1.51
N GLN A 112 -24.41 -7.95 -2.81
CA GLN A 112 -24.27 -6.73 -3.61
C GLN A 112 -25.25 -5.63 -3.20
N HIS A 113 -26.53 -5.96 -2.99
CA HIS A 113 -27.55 -4.98 -2.60
C HIS A 113 -27.33 -4.40 -1.20
N HIS A 114 -26.74 -5.16 -0.28
CA HIS A 114 -26.58 -4.78 1.13
C HIS A 114 -25.14 -4.94 1.63
N ALA A 115 -24.15 -4.58 0.80
CA ALA A 115 -22.73 -4.82 1.06
C ALA A 115 -22.25 -4.35 2.45
N SER A 116 -22.66 -3.16 2.90
CA SER A 116 -22.27 -2.66 4.22
C SER A 116 -23.02 -3.33 5.39
N MET A 117 -24.20 -3.89 5.14
CA MET A 117 -25.08 -4.49 6.16
C MET A 117 -24.90 -6.01 6.30
N VAL A 118 -24.03 -6.64 5.50
CA VAL A 118 -23.78 -8.10 5.58
C VAL A 118 -23.35 -8.50 6.99
N ARG A 119 -22.62 -7.65 7.72
CA ARG A 119 -22.26 -7.86 9.14
C ARG A 119 -23.43 -7.92 10.13
N LEU A 120 -24.62 -7.48 9.74
CA LEU A 120 -25.84 -7.51 10.56
C LEU A 120 -26.66 -8.79 10.35
N LEU A 121 -26.30 -9.61 9.37
CA LEU A 121 -26.94 -10.91 9.15
C LEU A 121 -26.67 -11.85 10.32
N LYS A 122 -27.44 -12.93 10.45
CA LYS A 122 -27.16 -13.97 11.44
C LYS A 122 -25.83 -14.66 11.12
N VAL A 123 -25.11 -15.13 12.14
CA VAL A 123 -23.84 -15.85 12.01
C VAL A 123 -23.81 -16.89 10.85
N PRO A 124 -24.79 -17.81 10.71
CA PRO A 124 -24.78 -18.79 9.60
C PRO A 124 -24.86 -18.14 8.21
N ASP A 125 -25.59 -17.04 8.08
CA ASP A 125 -25.72 -16.31 6.81
C ASP A 125 -24.43 -15.54 6.49
N GLN A 126 -23.74 -14.99 7.51
CA GLN A 126 -22.43 -14.38 7.34
C GLN A 126 -21.38 -15.40 6.89
N LEU A 127 -21.32 -16.57 7.52
CA LEU A 127 -20.41 -17.65 7.13
C LEU A 127 -20.73 -18.17 5.72
N THR A 128 -22.01 -18.23 5.36
CA THR A 128 -22.44 -18.55 4.00
C THR A 128 -21.96 -17.49 3.01
N ALA A 129 -22.06 -16.20 3.35
CA ALA A 129 -21.55 -15.13 2.51
C ALA A 129 -20.03 -15.25 2.27
N VAL A 130 -19.24 -15.51 3.33
CA VAL A 130 -17.79 -15.75 3.19
C VAL A 130 -17.51 -16.94 2.27
N LYS A 131 -18.22 -18.06 2.47
CA LYS A 131 -18.06 -19.26 1.63
C LYS A 131 -18.43 -18.98 0.17
N VAL A 132 -19.54 -18.30 -0.07
CA VAL A 132 -19.99 -17.94 -1.43
C VAL A 132 -18.98 -17.03 -2.11
N MET A 133 -18.46 -16.02 -1.40
CA MET A 133 -17.40 -15.17 -1.93
C MET A 133 -16.15 -15.99 -2.26
N TYR A 134 -15.73 -16.88 -1.36
CA TYR A 134 -14.61 -17.79 -1.59
C TYR A 134 -14.81 -18.67 -2.83
N THR A 135 -15.90 -19.44 -2.90
CA THR A 135 -16.13 -20.37 -4.01
C THR A 135 -16.36 -19.65 -5.34
N PHE A 136 -17.01 -18.48 -5.32
CA PHE A 136 -17.29 -17.72 -6.53
C PHE A 136 -16.04 -17.09 -7.12
N PHE A 137 -15.18 -16.50 -6.29
CA PHE A 137 -13.95 -15.86 -6.80
C PHE A 137 -13.00 -16.87 -7.43
N HIS A 138 -12.97 -18.12 -6.96
CA HIS A 138 -12.21 -19.20 -7.59
C HIS A 138 -12.83 -19.67 -8.91
N SER A 139 -14.15 -19.55 -9.07
CA SER A 139 -14.87 -20.01 -10.26
C SER A 139 -14.97 -18.95 -11.36
N SER A 140 -14.94 -17.67 -11.01
CA SER A 140 -15.13 -16.55 -11.95
C SER A 140 -14.42 -15.27 -11.46
N PRO A 141 -13.09 -15.16 -11.65
CA PRO A 141 -12.31 -14.02 -11.16
C PRO A 141 -12.62 -12.68 -11.86
N GLY A 142 -13.21 -12.70 -13.06
CA GLY A 142 -13.49 -11.50 -13.87
C GLY A 142 -14.58 -10.55 -13.35
N ILE A 143 -15.42 -10.98 -12.40
CA ILE A 143 -16.54 -10.18 -11.87
C ILE A 143 -16.09 -9.20 -10.76
N MET A 144 -14.80 -9.25 -10.37
CA MET A 144 -14.28 -8.53 -9.20
C MET A 144 -14.05 -7.02 -9.38
N ASN A 145 -14.33 -6.44 -10.56
CA ASN A 145 -14.35 -4.98 -10.72
C ASN A 145 -15.47 -4.31 -9.91
N ASP A 146 -16.38 -5.10 -9.34
CA ASP A 146 -17.45 -4.60 -8.51
C ASP A 146 -16.99 -4.34 -7.06
N THR A 147 -16.75 -3.06 -6.76
CA THR A 147 -16.37 -2.55 -5.43
C THR A 147 -17.33 -2.96 -4.30
N ARG A 148 -18.56 -3.39 -4.61
CA ARG A 148 -19.53 -3.89 -3.63
C ARG A 148 -19.04 -5.14 -2.92
N TYR A 149 -18.29 -6.01 -3.58
CA TYR A 149 -17.74 -7.21 -2.95
C TYR A 149 -16.60 -6.89 -1.99
N VAL A 150 -15.71 -5.98 -2.35
CA VAL A 150 -14.65 -5.48 -1.46
C VAL A 150 -15.28 -4.87 -0.21
N ARG A 151 -16.33 -4.05 -0.38
CA ARG A 151 -17.08 -3.43 0.72
C ARG A 151 -17.77 -4.48 1.61
N ALA A 152 -18.35 -5.52 1.02
CA ALA A 152 -18.97 -6.61 1.76
C ALA A 152 -17.96 -7.42 2.58
N PHE A 153 -16.81 -7.74 1.99
CA PHE A 153 -15.74 -8.45 2.67
C PHE A 153 -15.17 -7.61 3.83
N ALA A 154 -14.91 -6.33 3.58
CA ALA A 154 -14.48 -5.38 4.61
C ALA A 154 -15.51 -5.27 5.75
N SER A 155 -16.81 -5.28 5.44
CA SER A 155 -17.88 -5.28 6.46
C SER A 155 -17.87 -6.57 7.29
N LEU A 156 -17.72 -7.75 6.66
CA LEU A 156 -17.68 -9.05 7.33
C LEU A 156 -16.47 -9.20 8.28
N MET A 157 -15.31 -8.66 7.90
CA MET A 157 -14.11 -8.63 8.74
C MET A 157 -14.26 -7.74 9.99
N LEU A 158 -15.25 -6.84 10.00
CA LEU A 158 -15.66 -6.02 11.15
C LEU A 158 -16.86 -6.62 11.91
N SER A 159 -17.22 -7.88 11.63
CA SER A 159 -18.29 -8.58 12.35
C SER A 159 -17.98 -8.70 13.85
N PRO A 160 -18.97 -8.57 14.74
CA PRO A 160 -18.78 -8.81 16.19
C PRO A 160 -18.51 -10.28 16.52
N HIS A 161 -18.71 -11.20 15.56
CA HIS A 161 -18.57 -12.63 15.78
C HIS A 161 -17.19 -13.13 15.34
N ALA A 162 -16.37 -13.56 16.31
CA ALA A 162 -15.01 -14.04 16.08
C ALA A 162 -14.94 -15.16 15.02
N THR A 163 -15.90 -16.10 15.01
CA THR A 163 -15.98 -17.18 14.02
C THR A 163 -16.04 -16.67 12.58
N VAL A 164 -16.75 -15.57 12.33
CA VAL A 164 -16.87 -14.97 10.99
C VAL A 164 -15.56 -14.29 10.60
N VAL A 165 -14.95 -13.57 11.55
CA VAL A 165 -13.65 -12.92 11.35
C VAL A 165 -12.57 -13.95 11.03
N TYR A 166 -12.50 -15.07 11.75
CA TYR A 166 -11.54 -16.14 11.46
C TYR A 166 -11.77 -16.77 10.08
N ALA A 167 -13.03 -16.97 9.68
CA ALA A 167 -13.34 -17.46 8.35
C ALA A 167 -12.87 -16.48 7.26
N CYS A 168 -13.08 -15.17 7.45
CA CYS A 168 -12.59 -14.15 6.52
C CYS A 168 -11.05 -14.10 6.49
N ALA A 169 -10.39 -14.13 7.64
CA ALA A 169 -8.94 -14.12 7.75
C ALA A 169 -8.29 -15.34 7.08
N GLY A 170 -8.91 -16.52 7.18
CA GLY A 170 -8.47 -17.72 6.47
C GLY A 170 -8.72 -17.66 4.95
N ALA A 171 -9.82 -17.01 4.52
CA ALA A 171 -10.14 -16.86 3.11
C ALA A 171 -9.23 -15.83 2.40
N LEU A 172 -8.86 -14.73 3.08
CA LEU A 172 -8.21 -13.57 2.47
C LEU A 172 -6.90 -13.88 1.72
N PRO A 173 -5.96 -14.69 2.22
CA PRO A 173 -4.73 -15.02 1.49
C PRO A 173 -5.03 -15.77 0.18
N SER A 174 -5.98 -16.70 0.21
CA SER A 174 -6.40 -17.43 -0.98
C SER A 174 -7.08 -16.50 -1.98
N LEU A 175 -7.95 -15.60 -1.50
CA LEU A 175 -8.61 -14.61 -2.35
C LEU A 175 -7.63 -13.63 -2.99
N SER A 176 -6.60 -13.21 -2.26
CA SER A 176 -5.58 -12.28 -2.79
C SER A 176 -4.67 -12.94 -3.83
N ARG A 177 -4.52 -14.27 -3.78
CA ARG A 177 -3.83 -15.04 -4.82
C ARG A 177 -4.66 -15.17 -6.09
N VAL A 178 -5.96 -15.43 -5.93
CA VAL A 178 -6.88 -15.56 -7.07
C VAL A 178 -7.16 -14.21 -7.71
N VAL A 179 -7.26 -13.15 -6.90
CA VAL A 179 -7.47 -11.79 -7.39
C VAL A 179 -6.41 -10.83 -6.85
N PRO A 180 -5.40 -10.50 -7.68
CA PRO A 180 -4.35 -9.55 -7.32
C PRO A 180 -4.93 -8.22 -6.83
N GLY A 181 -4.39 -7.69 -5.73
CA GLY A 181 -4.81 -6.41 -5.17
C GLY A 181 -6.09 -6.43 -4.34
N PHE A 182 -6.75 -7.58 -4.14
CA PHE A 182 -7.96 -7.66 -3.31
C PHE A 182 -7.73 -7.21 -1.86
N ALA A 183 -6.69 -7.73 -1.19
CA ALA A 183 -6.33 -7.29 0.16
C ALA A 183 -6.05 -5.78 0.22
N PHE A 184 -5.35 -5.24 -0.79
CA PHE A 184 -5.07 -3.81 -0.89
C PHE A 184 -6.36 -2.98 -1.04
N ALA A 185 -7.32 -3.44 -1.86
CA ALA A 185 -8.61 -2.79 -2.00
C ALA A 185 -9.42 -2.80 -0.68
N VAL A 186 -9.33 -3.88 0.10
CA VAL A 186 -9.92 -3.97 1.45
C VAL A 186 -9.25 -2.98 2.40
N ALA A 187 -7.92 -2.89 2.39
CA ALA A 187 -7.18 -1.92 3.21
C ALA A 187 -7.55 -0.47 2.85
N ARG A 188 -7.63 -0.15 1.56
CA ARG A 188 -8.04 1.19 1.09
C ARG A 188 -9.48 1.51 1.50
N ALA A 189 -10.38 0.53 1.45
CA ALA A 189 -11.74 0.69 1.96
C ALA A 189 -11.76 1.01 3.46
N TYR A 190 -10.87 0.40 4.26
CA TYR A 190 -10.69 0.77 5.67
C TYR A 190 -10.15 2.18 5.86
N CYS A 191 -9.10 2.57 5.14
CA CYS A 191 -8.56 3.94 5.22
C CYS A 191 -9.62 4.97 4.86
N ASN A 192 -10.42 4.73 3.82
CA ASN A 192 -11.54 5.60 3.46
C ASN A 192 -12.57 5.72 4.59
N ILE A 193 -12.89 4.63 5.29
CA ILE A 193 -13.79 4.67 6.46
C ILE A 193 -13.17 5.51 7.59
N LEU A 194 -11.86 5.36 7.85
CA LEU A 194 -11.14 6.12 8.87
C LEU A 194 -11.10 7.62 8.58
N ILE A 195 -10.93 8.00 7.31
CA ILE A 195 -10.86 9.40 6.86
C ILE A 195 -12.25 10.06 6.82
N VAL A 196 -13.25 9.37 6.26
CA VAL A 196 -14.61 9.92 6.08
C VAL A 196 -15.36 10.05 7.41
N PHE A 197 -15.06 9.19 8.37
CA PHE A 197 -15.68 9.23 9.69
C PHE A 197 -14.64 9.54 10.77
N PRO A 198 -14.14 10.79 10.88
CA PRO A 198 -13.33 11.17 12.02
C PRO A 198 -14.19 10.98 13.29
N PRO A 199 -13.83 10.04 14.18
CA PRO A 199 -14.68 9.71 15.33
C PRO A 199 -14.67 10.86 16.32
N GLN A 200 -15.66 11.74 16.22
CA GLN A 200 -15.87 12.81 17.21
C GLN A 200 -16.62 12.29 18.44
N LEU A 201 -17.14 11.06 18.39
CA LEU A 201 -17.99 10.45 19.43
C LEU A 201 -17.35 9.19 20.01
N SER A 202 -17.32 9.09 21.34
CA SER A 202 -16.71 7.99 22.11
C SER A 202 -17.20 6.59 21.72
N LEU A 203 -18.46 6.48 21.29
CA LEU A 203 -19.12 5.22 20.90
C LEU A 203 -18.54 4.57 19.64
N GLN A 204 -17.78 5.31 18.82
CA GLN A 204 -17.19 4.78 17.57
C GLN A 204 -15.72 4.40 17.71
N ILE A 205 -15.07 4.75 18.84
CA ILE A 205 -13.66 4.42 19.11
C ILE A 205 -13.37 2.91 19.00
N PRO A 206 -14.20 2.00 19.57
CA PRO A 206 -13.95 0.56 19.45
C PRO A 206 -13.94 0.08 18.00
N SER A 207 -14.80 0.66 17.14
CA SER A 207 -14.87 0.30 15.73
C SER A 207 -13.64 0.76 14.94
N VAL A 208 -13.08 1.93 15.27
CA VAL A 208 -11.83 2.43 14.66
C VAL A 208 -10.63 1.62 15.11
N ILE A 209 -10.55 1.31 16.41
CA ILE A 209 -9.50 0.44 16.96
C ILE A 209 -9.54 -0.94 16.30
N LEU A 210 -10.73 -1.48 16.07
CA LEU A 210 -10.94 -2.75 15.35
C LEU A 210 -10.49 -2.65 13.90
N ILE A 211 -10.84 -1.58 13.17
CA ILE A 211 -10.37 -1.35 11.79
C ILE A 211 -8.84 -1.35 11.73
N LEU A 212 -8.18 -0.65 12.64
CA LEU A 212 -6.71 -0.60 12.72
C LEU A 212 -6.10 -1.97 13.04
N ASP A 213 -6.74 -2.78 13.90
CA ASP A 213 -6.32 -4.18 14.13
C ASP A 213 -6.41 -5.03 12.86
N ARG A 214 -7.50 -4.87 12.10
CA ARG A 214 -7.68 -5.60 10.85
C ARG A 214 -6.68 -5.17 9.80
N LEU A 215 -6.38 -3.87 9.68
CA LEU A 215 -5.31 -3.38 8.81
C LEU A 215 -3.96 -4.01 9.16
N LYS A 216 -3.60 -4.02 10.45
CA LYS A 216 -2.37 -4.67 10.94
C LYS A 216 -2.33 -6.15 10.60
N GLN A 217 -3.45 -6.85 10.74
CA GLN A 217 -3.58 -8.29 10.46
C GLN A 217 -3.36 -8.61 8.98
N ILE A 218 -3.86 -7.77 8.06
CA ILE A 218 -3.81 -8.06 6.62
C ILE A 218 -2.53 -7.55 5.93
N ARG A 219 -1.74 -6.71 6.61
CA ARG A 219 -0.50 -6.08 6.13
C ARG A 219 0.40 -7.00 5.30
N MET A 220 0.73 -8.18 5.82
CA MET A 220 1.67 -9.12 5.16
C MET A 220 1.14 -9.65 3.81
N THR A 221 -0.16 -9.58 3.58
CA THR A 221 -0.79 -10.02 2.32
C THR A 221 -0.64 -8.98 1.20
N MET A 222 -0.12 -7.79 1.52
CA MET A 222 -0.11 -6.63 0.61
C MET A 222 1.28 -6.08 0.33
N VAL A 223 2.34 -6.64 0.92
CA VAL A 223 3.71 -6.10 0.84
C VAL A 223 4.20 -5.99 -0.60
N ASP A 224 3.84 -6.94 -1.46
CA ASP A 224 4.25 -6.96 -2.87
C ASP A 224 3.41 -6.04 -3.77
N HIS A 225 2.38 -5.37 -3.23
CA HIS A 225 1.50 -4.52 -4.03
C HIS A 225 2.18 -3.18 -4.35
N PRO A 226 2.16 -2.69 -5.60
CA PRO A 226 2.87 -1.46 -6.00
C PRO A 226 2.35 -0.20 -5.27
N GLY A 227 1.11 -0.23 -4.79
CA GLY A 227 0.53 0.86 -4.00
C GLY A 227 0.78 0.79 -2.49
N PHE A 228 1.52 -0.21 -1.98
CA PHE A 228 1.73 -0.41 -0.55
C PHE A 228 2.40 0.80 0.12
N ASP A 229 3.33 1.45 -0.57
CA ASP A 229 4.07 2.61 -0.06
C ASP A 229 3.12 3.76 0.38
N ASN A 230 2.01 3.95 -0.34
CA ASN A 230 1.02 4.99 -0.03
C ASN A 230 0.16 4.69 1.20
N LEU A 231 0.10 3.42 1.65
CA LEU A 231 -0.81 3.00 2.71
C LEU A 231 -0.43 3.62 4.07
N ALA A 232 0.86 3.87 4.31
CA ALA A 232 1.32 4.53 5.53
C ALA A 232 0.73 5.95 5.65
N MET A 233 0.76 6.72 4.56
CA MET A 233 0.18 8.07 4.50
C MET A 233 -1.35 8.05 4.64
N ASP A 234 -2.03 7.10 3.98
CA ASP A 234 -3.48 6.91 4.12
C ASP A 234 -3.89 6.63 5.57
N VAL A 235 -3.09 5.86 6.31
CA VAL A 235 -3.29 5.56 7.73
C VAL A 235 -3.04 6.79 8.60
N LEU A 236 -1.98 7.56 8.33
CA LEU A 236 -1.66 8.79 9.07
C LEU A 236 -2.76 9.85 8.97
N GLY A 237 -3.55 9.86 7.90
CA GLY A 237 -4.75 10.71 7.79
C GLY A 237 -5.75 10.52 8.95
N ALA A 238 -5.74 9.37 9.62
CA ALA A 238 -6.59 9.10 10.79
C ALA A 238 -6.14 9.82 12.08
N LEU A 239 -4.97 10.49 12.10
CA LEU A 239 -4.48 11.29 13.25
C LEU A 239 -5.35 12.51 13.57
N ALA A 240 -6.19 12.94 12.62
CA ALA A 240 -7.25 13.92 12.84
C ALA A 240 -8.21 13.53 13.99
N ASN A 241 -8.29 12.25 14.35
CA ASN A 241 -9.01 11.78 15.53
C ASN A 241 -8.32 12.28 16.81
N ARG A 242 -9.04 12.98 17.70
CA ARG A 242 -8.48 13.54 18.95
C ARG A 242 -8.26 12.52 20.08
N ASN A 243 -8.64 11.25 19.90
CA ASN A 243 -8.48 10.21 20.91
C ASN A 243 -7.05 9.65 20.93
N PHE A 244 -6.38 9.68 22.08
CA PHE A 244 -5.00 9.20 22.24
C PHE A 244 -4.82 7.71 21.95
N ALA A 245 -5.77 6.85 22.33
CA ALA A 245 -5.66 5.41 22.07
C ALA A 245 -5.71 5.11 20.56
N VAL A 246 -6.55 5.85 19.81
CA VAL A 246 -6.59 5.77 18.35
C VAL A 246 -5.30 6.30 17.74
N ARG A 247 -4.87 7.51 18.12
CA ARG A 247 -3.62 8.13 17.62
C ARG A 247 -2.42 7.22 17.83
N ARG A 248 -2.29 6.61 19.00
CA ARG A 248 -1.19 5.68 19.33
C ARG A 248 -1.18 4.49 18.39
N LYS A 249 -2.36 3.95 18.12
CA LYS A 249 -2.50 2.80 17.25
C LYS A 249 -2.28 3.11 15.78
N VAL A 250 -2.67 4.31 15.35
CA VAL A 250 -2.38 4.85 14.02
C VAL A 250 -0.88 4.99 13.83
N LEU A 251 -0.17 5.63 14.77
CA LEU A 251 1.28 5.79 14.72
C LEU A 251 2.00 4.44 14.69
N ASN A 252 1.66 3.52 15.60
CA ASN A 252 2.26 2.19 15.64
C ASN A 252 1.98 1.39 14.35
N LEU A 253 0.82 1.58 13.72
CA LEU A 253 0.50 0.95 12.44
C LEU A 253 1.33 1.58 11.31
N ALA A 254 1.43 2.92 11.25
CA ALA A 254 2.21 3.63 10.24
C ALA A 254 3.69 3.24 10.27
N VAL A 255 4.30 3.19 11.46
CA VAL A 255 5.68 2.68 11.65
C VAL A 255 5.82 1.24 11.12
N SER A 256 4.80 0.41 11.34
CA SER A 256 4.81 -0.97 10.87
C SER A 256 4.61 -1.13 9.35
N LEU A 257 4.24 -0.06 8.64
CA LEU A 257 4.01 0.02 7.19
C LEU A 257 5.17 0.73 6.46
N LEU A 258 6.24 1.07 7.17
CA LEU A 258 7.39 1.74 6.58
C LEU A 258 8.11 0.86 5.57
N THR A 259 8.52 1.47 4.48
CA THR A 259 9.39 0.93 3.44
C THR A 259 10.51 1.93 3.16
N PRO A 260 11.62 1.52 2.51
CA PRO A 260 12.65 2.46 2.08
C PRO A 260 12.12 3.59 1.17
N ARG A 261 10.97 3.38 0.52
CA ARG A 261 10.37 4.34 -0.42
C ARG A 261 9.48 5.37 0.24
N ASN A 262 8.80 5.03 1.34
CA ASN A 262 7.85 5.94 2.00
C ASN A 262 8.38 6.58 3.29
N ILE A 263 9.55 6.14 3.80
CA ILE A 263 10.10 6.59 5.08
C ILE A 263 10.28 8.11 5.17
N VAL A 264 10.71 8.74 4.07
CA VAL A 264 10.95 10.19 4.01
C VAL A 264 9.64 10.95 4.17
N ASP A 265 8.61 10.59 3.40
CA ASP A 265 7.29 11.23 3.44
C ASP A 265 6.63 11.07 4.82
N VAL A 266 6.74 9.88 5.43
CA VAL A 266 6.18 9.58 6.75
C VAL A 266 6.88 10.40 7.83
N LEU A 267 8.21 10.46 7.83
CA LEU A 267 8.98 11.26 8.79
C LEU A 267 8.65 12.74 8.69
N TRP A 268 8.57 13.26 7.47
CA TRP A 268 8.25 14.64 7.21
C TRP A 268 6.84 14.99 7.73
N PHE A 269 5.86 14.13 7.44
CA PHE A 269 4.51 14.29 7.98
C PHE A 269 4.49 14.34 9.51
N LEU A 270 5.17 13.40 10.17
CA LEU A 270 5.18 13.30 11.64
C LEU A 270 5.85 14.51 12.30
N LYS A 271 6.88 15.07 11.69
CA LYS A 271 7.57 16.27 12.16
C LYS A 271 6.70 17.51 12.04
N ASN A 272 6.11 17.74 10.87
CA ASN A 272 5.20 18.86 10.68
C ASN A 272 4.02 18.78 11.66
N GLU A 273 3.47 17.59 11.88
CA GLU A 273 2.40 17.37 12.85
C GLU A 273 2.89 17.65 14.29
N LEU A 274 4.14 17.33 14.63
CA LEU A 274 4.75 17.63 15.92
C LEU A 274 4.94 19.14 16.13
N ASP A 275 5.44 19.86 15.13
CA ASP A 275 5.64 21.31 15.17
C ASP A 275 4.29 22.04 15.27
N LEU A 276 3.29 21.58 14.52
CA LEU A 276 1.91 22.06 14.64
C LEU A 276 1.34 21.76 16.04
N ALA A 277 1.61 20.59 16.60
CA ALA A 277 1.15 20.25 17.95
C ALA A 277 1.84 21.06 19.05
N ALA A 278 3.10 21.42 18.86
CA ALA A 278 3.86 22.29 19.76
C ALA A 278 3.36 23.73 19.73
N THR A 279 3.14 24.28 18.53
CA THR A 279 2.66 25.66 18.34
C THR A 279 1.19 25.85 18.73
N ALA A 280 0.35 24.84 18.52
CA ALA A 280 -1.09 24.91 18.81
C ALA A 280 -1.49 24.52 20.25
N ASN A 281 -0.53 24.39 21.18
CA ASN A 281 -0.76 23.96 22.58
C ASN A 281 -1.57 22.65 22.71
N ILE A 282 -1.35 21.72 21.78
CA ILE A 282 -1.95 20.37 21.86
C ILE A 282 -1.29 19.62 23.03
N PRO A 283 -2.00 18.72 23.74
CA PRO A 283 -1.46 18.09 24.95
C PRO A 283 -0.09 17.40 24.75
N ILE A 284 0.79 17.55 25.73
CA ILE A 284 2.16 16.99 25.76
C ILE A 284 2.17 15.48 25.47
N GLU A 285 1.14 14.74 25.89
CA GLU A 285 1.01 13.31 25.60
C GLU A 285 1.01 13.02 24.09
N TYR A 286 0.36 13.86 23.26
CA TYR A 286 0.37 13.67 21.81
C TYR A 286 1.75 13.96 21.21
N GLN A 287 2.40 15.03 21.67
CA GLN A 287 3.74 15.40 21.25
C GLN A 287 4.75 14.28 21.55
N GLN A 288 4.66 13.68 22.75
CA GLN A 288 5.48 12.53 23.13
C GLN A 288 5.23 11.31 22.24
N MET A 289 3.98 11.06 21.86
CA MET A 289 3.65 9.95 20.96
C MET A 289 4.22 10.17 19.54
N LEU A 290 4.16 11.39 19.02
CA LEU A 290 4.77 11.74 17.73
C LEU A 290 6.30 11.62 17.79
N ALA A 291 6.92 12.13 18.86
CA ALA A 291 8.36 12.03 19.07
C ALA A 291 8.83 10.57 19.16
N GLU A 292 8.08 9.70 19.84
CA GLU A 292 8.36 8.26 19.87
C GLU A 292 8.26 7.64 18.47
N ALA A 293 7.18 7.93 17.73
CA ALA A 293 7.02 7.40 16.37
C ALA A 293 8.16 7.84 15.44
N ILE A 294 8.64 9.08 15.57
CA ILE A 294 9.82 9.57 14.83
C ILE A 294 11.07 8.77 15.20
N ARG A 295 11.32 8.52 16.49
CA ARG A 295 12.46 7.69 16.93
C ARG A 295 12.37 6.26 16.40
N GLU A 296 11.18 5.67 16.43
CA GLU A 296 10.97 4.33 15.88
C GLU A 296 11.26 4.30 14.38
N CYS A 297 10.79 5.29 13.61
CA CYS A 297 11.13 5.45 12.19
C CYS A 297 12.65 5.54 11.99
N GLN A 298 13.33 6.39 12.78
CA GLN A 298 14.79 6.57 12.79
C GLN A 298 15.55 5.28 13.05
N SER A 299 15.12 4.50 14.05
CA SER A 299 15.75 3.22 14.37
C SER A 299 15.48 2.11 13.34
N ALA A 300 14.33 2.15 12.66
CA ALA A 300 13.95 1.14 11.68
C ALA A 300 14.71 1.31 10.35
N TYR A 301 15.06 2.54 9.99
CA TYR A 301 15.72 2.86 8.71
C TYR A 301 16.92 3.83 8.90
N PRO A 302 17.93 3.49 9.72
CA PRO A 302 19.04 4.39 10.03
C PRO A 302 19.83 4.80 8.77
N GLU A 303 19.98 3.88 7.80
CA GLU A 303 20.67 4.09 6.52
C GLU A 303 19.87 4.93 5.50
N SER A 304 18.54 4.97 5.64
CA SER A 304 17.68 5.77 4.75
C SER A 304 17.36 7.15 5.35
N ILE A 305 17.62 7.31 6.65
CA ILE A 305 17.42 8.54 7.39
C ILE A 305 18.77 9.17 7.55
N MET A 306 19.20 9.75 6.45
CA MET A 306 20.22 10.78 6.44
C MET A 306 19.82 11.79 7.51
N GLN A 307 20.63 11.93 8.56
CA GLN A 307 20.32 12.78 9.72
C GLN A 307 19.99 14.24 9.34
N PHE A 308 20.37 14.66 8.14
CA PHE A 308 20.09 15.97 7.56
C PHE A 308 18.80 16.05 6.71
N ILE A 309 18.14 14.94 6.34
CA ILE A 309 16.76 14.97 5.75
C ILE A 309 15.74 15.47 6.80
N LEU A 310 16.18 15.62 8.05
CA LEU A 310 15.38 16.05 9.18
C LEU A 310 15.09 17.55 9.18
N ASP A 311 15.84 18.38 8.46
CA ASP A 311 15.58 19.82 8.36
C ASP A 311 14.81 20.15 7.06
N PRO A 312 13.60 20.73 7.14
CA PRO A 312 12.79 21.11 5.98
C PRO A 312 13.52 21.98 4.95
N LYS A 313 14.58 22.70 5.35
CA LYS A 313 15.36 23.54 4.44
C LYS A 313 16.08 22.76 3.34
N TYR A 314 16.39 21.48 3.57
CA TYR A 314 17.09 20.63 2.60
C TYR A 314 16.17 19.81 1.68
N LEU A 315 14.84 20.02 1.72
CA LEU A 315 13.87 19.30 0.86
C LEU A 315 14.23 19.40 -0.63
N VAL A 316 14.83 20.51 -1.06
CA VAL A 316 15.24 20.73 -2.46
C VAL A 316 16.33 19.76 -2.93
N PHE A 317 17.06 19.10 -2.02
CA PHE A 317 18.13 18.14 -2.34
C PHE A 317 17.66 16.68 -2.32
N ILE A 318 16.54 16.37 -1.65
CA ILE A 318 16.08 15.01 -1.35
C ILE A 318 15.90 14.16 -2.60
N ASP A 319 15.25 14.70 -3.62
CA ASP A 319 14.99 13.96 -4.86
C ASP A 319 16.29 13.45 -5.52
N CYS A 320 17.34 14.29 -5.57
CA CYS A 320 18.64 13.95 -6.16
C CYS A 320 19.37 12.90 -5.32
N ILE A 321 19.31 13.08 -4.01
CA ILE A 321 19.87 12.19 -3.00
C ILE A 321 19.25 10.78 -3.09
N CYS A 322 17.92 10.70 -3.14
CA CYS A 322 17.20 9.44 -3.23
C CYS A 322 17.53 8.71 -4.53
N TYR A 323 17.73 9.46 -5.62
CA TYR A 323 18.11 8.90 -6.91
C TYR A 323 19.47 8.19 -6.86
N ILE A 324 20.52 8.85 -6.35
CA ILE A 324 21.84 8.21 -6.23
C ILE A 324 21.85 7.10 -5.19
N LYS A 325 21.07 7.23 -4.11
CA LYS A 325 20.87 6.16 -3.13
C LYS A 325 20.31 4.90 -3.78
N GLU A 326 19.29 5.02 -4.63
CA GLU A 326 18.69 3.85 -5.30
C GLU A 326 19.74 3.09 -6.15
N ILE A 327 20.64 3.82 -6.81
CA ILE A 327 21.74 3.25 -7.59
C ILE A 327 22.73 2.52 -6.68
N MET A 328 23.07 3.11 -5.54
CA MET A 328 23.99 2.54 -4.54
C MET A 328 23.41 1.28 -3.87
N ASP A 329 22.12 1.29 -3.51
CA ASP A 329 21.45 0.18 -2.83
C ASP A 329 21.32 -1.06 -3.74
N ARG A 330 21.29 -0.87 -5.08
CA ARG A 330 21.26 -1.96 -6.06
C ARG A 330 22.58 -2.74 -6.16
N ASN A 331 23.72 -2.11 -5.86
CA ASN A 331 25.02 -2.79 -5.85
C ASN A 331 25.96 -2.22 -4.78
N PRO A 332 26.00 -2.81 -3.56
CA PRO A 332 26.88 -2.35 -2.49
C PRO A 332 28.37 -2.37 -2.84
N MET A 333 28.79 -3.24 -3.77
CA MET A 333 30.20 -3.32 -4.19
C MET A 333 30.65 -2.13 -5.04
N LEU A 334 29.73 -1.26 -5.44
CA LEU A 334 30.00 -0.08 -6.26
C LEU A 334 30.64 1.06 -5.45
N ARG A 335 30.49 1.09 -4.12
CA ARG A 335 30.81 2.25 -3.26
C ARG A 335 32.24 2.79 -3.43
N ALA A 336 33.25 1.92 -3.39
CA ALA A 336 34.65 2.37 -3.52
C ALA A 336 34.97 2.95 -4.90
N GLN A 337 34.37 2.41 -5.97
CA GLN A 337 34.55 2.92 -7.33
C GLN A 337 33.76 4.22 -7.54
N LEU A 338 32.56 4.29 -6.98
CA LEU A 338 31.70 5.46 -7.03
C LEU A 338 32.32 6.64 -6.27
N LEU A 339 32.90 6.41 -5.09
CA LEU A 339 33.62 7.43 -4.33
C LEU A 339 34.71 8.10 -5.17
N LYS A 340 35.59 7.30 -5.78
CA LYS A 340 36.66 7.78 -6.67
C LYS A 340 36.09 8.48 -7.91
N GLY A 341 35.02 7.93 -8.48
CA GLY A 341 34.33 8.50 -9.63
C GLY A 341 33.76 9.88 -9.34
N ILE A 342 33.01 10.02 -8.25
CA ILE A 342 32.38 11.27 -7.83
C ILE A 342 33.45 12.33 -7.55
N LEU A 343 34.49 12.01 -6.77
CA LEU A 343 35.58 12.96 -6.48
C LEU A 343 36.26 13.48 -7.76
N ARG A 344 36.44 12.62 -8.77
CA ARG A 344 37.02 13.03 -10.07
C ARG A 344 36.07 13.88 -10.92
N ALA A 345 34.77 13.64 -10.81
CA ALA A 345 33.73 14.24 -11.62
C ALA A 345 33.07 15.48 -10.99
N LEU A 346 33.32 15.75 -9.69
CA LEU A 346 32.65 16.81 -8.93
C LEU A 346 32.78 18.19 -9.57
N ARG A 347 33.93 18.48 -10.21
CA ARG A 347 34.18 19.72 -10.98
C ARG A 347 33.15 20.03 -12.07
N HIS A 348 32.44 19.01 -12.57
CA HIS A 348 31.46 19.17 -13.64
C HIS A 348 30.05 19.55 -13.13
N VAL A 349 29.81 19.47 -11.81
CA VAL A 349 28.51 19.77 -11.19
C VAL A 349 28.21 21.26 -11.27
N LYS A 350 26.98 21.59 -11.67
CA LYS A 350 26.49 22.94 -11.94
C LYS A 350 25.45 23.41 -10.92
N THR A 351 24.67 22.51 -10.32
CA THR A 351 23.55 22.86 -9.44
C THR A 351 23.71 22.35 -8.01
N SER A 352 23.18 23.11 -7.06
CA SER A 352 23.22 22.79 -5.62
C SER A 352 22.62 21.43 -5.27
N PRO A 353 21.46 21.00 -5.84
CA PRO A 353 20.90 19.68 -5.53
C PRO A 353 21.76 18.51 -5.98
N VAL A 354 22.36 18.59 -7.16
CA VAL A 354 23.29 17.57 -7.66
C VAL A 354 24.58 17.58 -6.84
N CYS A 355 25.05 18.76 -6.46
CA CYS A 355 26.22 18.93 -5.60
C CYS A 355 26.01 18.33 -4.21
N ALA A 356 24.88 18.63 -3.58
CA ALA A 356 24.49 18.07 -2.28
C ALA A 356 24.38 16.54 -2.34
N ALA A 357 23.77 15.99 -3.40
CA ALA A 357 23.69 14.55 -3.60
C ALA A 357 25.08 13.89 -3.78
N ALA A 358 25.99 14.54 -4.50
CA ALA A 358 27.36 14.06 -4.70
C ALA A 358 28.18 14.10 -3.39
N VAL A 359 28.12 15.21 -2.65
CA VAL A 359 28.78 15.37 -1.33
C VAL A 359 28.23 14.35 -0.33
N TRP A 360 26.91 14.13 -0.33
CA TRP A 360 26.33 13.07 0.47
C TRP A 360 26.85 11.69 0.10
N ALA A 361 26.87 11.34 -1.19
CA ALA A 361 27.33 10.04 -1.65
C ALA A 361 28.81 9.80 -1.29
N ILE A 362 29.66 10.84 -1.35
CA ILE A 362 31.04 10.78 -0.83
C ILE A 362 31.04 10.38 0.66
N SER A 363 30.18 11.00 1.47
CA SER A 363 30.11 10.74 2.91
C SER A 363 29.66 9.32 3.27
N VAL A 364 28.79 8.73 2.44
CA VAL A 364 28.27 7.37 2.64
C VAL A 364 29.22 6.31 2.09
N CYS A 365 29.89 6.59 0.98
CA CYS A 365 30.87 5.65 0.42
C CYS A 365 32.17 5.60 1.22
N SER A 366 32.41 6.57 2.12
CA SER A 366 33.57 6.60 3.02
C SER A 366 33.34 5.70 4.23
N GLU A 367 33.67 4.41 4.10
CA GLU A 367 33.49 3.40 5.15
C GLU A 367 34.75 3.24 6.02
N SER A 368 35.95 3.40 5.45
CA SER A 368 37.21 3.32 6.21
C SER A 368 37.66 4.67 6.76
N LEU A 369 38.43 4.65 7.86
CA LEU A 369 38.98 5.86 8.48
C LEU A 369 39.90 6.65 7.53
N LEU A 370 40.62 5.96 6.64
CA LEU A 370 41.47 6.60 5.62
C LEU A 370 40.64 7.32 4.54
N GLU A 371 39.56 6.68 4.06
CA GLU A 371 38.64 7.28 3.10
C GLU A 371 37.86 8.45 3.70
N ALA A 372 37.46 8.34 4.97
CA ALA A 372 36.79 9.42 5.69
C ALA A 372 37.70 10.66 5.79
N ARG A 373 38.97 10.49 6.20
CA ARG A 373 39.94 11.59 6.26
C ARG A 373 40.19 12.22 4.89
N GLY A 374 40.47 11.41 3.88
CA GLY A 374 40.70 11.95 2.54
C GLY A 374 39.48 12.62 1.92
N SER A 375 38.27 12.17 2.27
CA SER A 375 37.02 12.83 1.87
C SER A 375 36.79 14.15 2.60
N VAL A 376 37.14 14.24 3.89
CA VAL A 376 37.15 15.51 4.62
C VAL A 376 38.10 16.51 3.97
N ASP A 377 39.34 16.10 3.67
CA ASP A 377 40.33 16.97 3.04
C ASP A 377 39.85 17.44 1.65
N ALA A 378 39.26 16.53 0.86
CA ALA A 378 38.70 16.84 -0.45
C ALA A 378 37.54 17.82 -0.37
N ILE A 379 36.52 17.55 0.46
CA ILE A 379 35.35 18.43 0.59
C ILE A 379 35.78 19.78 1.16
N PHE A 380 36.62 19.80 2.20
CA PHE A 380 37.09 21.07 2.77
C PHE A 380 37.84 21.90 1.73
N SER A 381 38.75 21.29 0.96
CA SER A 381 39.49 22.00 -0.09
C SER A 381 38.60 22.52 -1.23
N LEU A 382 37.54 21.80 -1.60
CA LEU A 382 36.67 22.18 -2.72
C LEU A 382 35.62 23.24 -2.31
N PHE A 383 35.25 23.30 -1.02
CA PHE A 383 34.19 24.19 -0.52
C PHE A 383 34.69 25.24 0.48
N GLU A 384 36.02 25.39 0.67
CA GLU A 384 36.63 26.30 1.65
C GLU A 384 36.08 27.73 1.54
N ASP A 385 36.00 28.26 0.32
CA ASP A 385 35.51 29.61 0.06
C ASP A 385 34.02 29.77 0.35
N LEU A 386 33.20 28.74 0.07
CA LEU A 386 31.77 28.74 0.36
C LEU A 386 31.54 28.77 1.88
N LEU A 387 32.25 27.93 2.63
CA LEU A 387 32.15 27.82 4.08
C LEU A 387 32.59 29.11 4.78
N LYS A 388 33.74 29.68 4.37
CA LYS A 388 34.21 30.97 4.91
C LYS A 388 33.21 32.11 4.70
N ARG A 389 32.57 32.17 3.52
CA ARG A 389 31.52 33.17 3.26
C ARG A 389 30.34 32.98 4.19
N ARG A 390 29.91 31.72 4.38
CA ARG A 390 28.80 31.39 5.29
C ARG A 390 29.11 31.77 6.74
N ASP A 391 30.32 31.53 7.22
CA ASP A 391 30.75 31.93 8.56
C ASP A 391 30.75 33.45 8.74
N MET A 392 31.21 34.20 7.74
CA MET A 392 31.16 35.67 7.76
C MET A 392 29.71 36.18 7.78
N GLU A 393 28.79 35.58 7.02
CA GLU A 393 27.38 35.94 7.05
C GLU A 393 26.73 35.67 8.42
N LYS A 394 27.02 34.52 9.04
CA LYS A 394 26.56 34.19 10.40
C LYS A 394 27.05 35.22 11.43
N LEU A 395 28.30 35.68 11.30
CA LEU A 395 28.89 36.70 12.16
C LEU A 395 28.24 38.08 11.97
N ILE A 396 27.90 38.46 10.74
CA ILE A 396 27.26 39.75 10.41
C ILE A 396 25.81 39.80 10.90
N ASN A 397 25.06 38.72 10.73
CA ASN A 397 23.63 38.66 11.05
C ASN A 397 23.35 38.34 12.54
N GLY A 398 24.39 37.93 13.28
CA GLY A 398 24.40 37.74 14.72
C GLY A 398 23.44 36.66 15.19
N ASP A 399 23.78 35.38 14.95
CA ASP A 399 23.16 34.12 15.41
C ASP A 399 21.63 34.00 15.36
N ARG A 400 20.93 35.03 14.85
CA ARG A 400 19.60 34.90 14.32
C ARG A 400 19.78 34.04 13.08
N GLU A 401 19.44 32.77 13.23
CA GLU A 401 18.79 32.03 12.16
C GLU A 401 17.66 32.93 11.67
N MET A 402 17.97 33.79 10.71
CA MET A 402 16.94 34.30 9.84
C MET A 402 16.44 33.02 9.20
N GLU A 403 15.30 32.54 9.68
CA GLU A 403 14.32 31.80 8.89
C GLU A 403 14.17 32.62 7.61
N HIS A 404 15.11 32.46 6.69
CA HIS A 404 14.90 32.84 5.33
C HIS A 404 13.74 31.94 5.01
N GLU A 405 12.56 32.55 4.92
CA GLU A 405 11.43 31.97 4.24
C GLU A 405 12.03 31.52 2.91
N TYR A 406 12.44 30.26 2.85
CA TYR A 406 12.99 29.65 1.68
C TYR A 406 11.77 29.61 0.77
N MET A 407 11.55 30.73 0.09
CA MET A 407 10.68 30.86 -1.05
C MET A 407 11.34 29.94 -2.05
N LEU A 408 11.01 28.65 -1.92
CA LEU A 408 11.24 27.62 -2.89
C LEU A 408 10.93 28.29 -4.22
N PRO A 409 11.92 28.50 -5.12
CA PRO A 409 11.60 28.95 -6.44
C PRO A 409 10.53 28.00 -6.93
N ARG A 410 9.33 28.52 -7.16
CA ARG A 410 8.14 27.76 -7.61
C ARG A 410 8.44 26.95 -8.87
N ASP A 411 9.57 27.26 -9.51
CA ASP A 411 10.13 26.64 -10.70
C ASP A 411 10.84 25.29 -10.45
N TYR A 412 11.23 24.93 -9.21
CA TYR A 412 11.72 23.57 -8.91
C TYR A 412 10.58 22.54 -8.79
N TYR A 413 9.41 23.00 -8.33
CA TYR A 413 8.14 22.29 -8.43
C TYR A 413 7.30 22.88 -9.56
N GLY A 414 7.81 22.81 -10.79
CA GLY A 414 7.15 23.34 -11.97
C GLY A 414 5.72 22.78 -12.13
N VAL A 415 4.73 23.48 -11.58
CA VAL A 415 3.35 23.48 -12.08
C VAL A 415 3.32 24.46 -13.24
N LYS A 416 3.93 24.07 -14.36
CA LYS A 416 3.69 24.68 -15.67
C LYS A 416 3.57 23.55 -16.69
N ASP A 417 2.37 23.47 -17.22
CA ASP A 417 1.86 22.72 -18.37
C ASP A 417 2.33 21.26 -18.58
N ARG A 418 1.34 20.37 -18.57
CA ARG A 418 1.51 18.94 -18.87
C ARG A 418 1.72 18.75 -20.38
N ASP A 419 2.84 18.15 -20.75
CA ASP A 419 3.03 17.62 -22.10
C ASP A 419 2.34 16.25 -22.25
N ALA A 420 1.95 15.92 -23.49
CA ALA A 420 1.05 14.81 -23.85
C ALA A 420 1.55 13.40 -23.48
N GLN A 421 2.77 13.24 -22.95
CA GLN A 421 3.38 11.96 -22.60
C GLN A 421 3.64 11.75 -21.09
N GLY A 422 3.31 12.71 -20.22
CA GLY A 422 3.20 12.48 -18.78
C GLY A 422 4.49 12.40 -17.93
N ASP A 423 5.69 12.58 -18.50
CA ASP A 423 6.93 12.64 -17.73
C ASP A 423 7.51 14.07 -17.74
N HIS A 424 7.44 14.75 -16.59
CA HIS A 424 8.23 15.95 -16.33
C HIS A 424 9.68 15.48 -16.07
N LEU A 425 10.59 15.65 -17.04
CA LEU A 425 12.02 15.46 -16.77
C LEU A 425 12.47 16.59 -15.82
N LYS A 426 12.62 16.28 -14.53
CA LYS A 426 13.12 17.25 -13.54
C LYS A 426 14.52 17.74 -13.99
N PRO A 427 14.81 19.05 -14.04
CA PRO A 427 16.07 19.57 -14.59
C PRO A 427 17.35 18.97 -13.96
N TRP A 428 17.31 18.72 -12.64
CA TRP A 428 18.40 18.05 -11.92
C TRP A 428 18.67 16.63 -12.41
N ARG A 429 17.66 15.94 -12.96
CA ARG A 429 17.78 14.54 -13.39
C ARG A 429 18.72 14.42 -14.58
N VAL A 430 18.65 15.34 -15.53
CA VAL A 430 19.54 15.36 -16.71
C VAL A 430 20.99 15.54 -16.27
N GLU A 431 21.24 16.50 -15.40
CA GLU A 431 22.59 16.76 -14.87
C GLU A 431 23.11 15.59 -14.03
N MET A 432 22.24 14.96 -13.22
CA MET A 432 22.62 13.80 -12.42
C MET A 432 22.94 12.58 -13.30
N GLU A 433 22.16 12.35 -14.36
CA GLU A 433 22.42 11.31 -15.34
C GLU A 433 23.72 11.60 -16.12
N GLU A 434 23.99 12.86 -16.48
CA GLU A 434 25.26 13.30 -17.09
C GLU A 434 26.44 13.00 -16.13
N LEU A 435 26.34 13.37 -14.86
CA LEU A 435 27.36 13.10 -13.85
C LEU A 435 27.64 11.60 -13.71
N LEU A 436 26.59 10.78 -13.53
CA LEU A 436 26.72 9.36 -13.23
C LEU A 436 27.11 8.53 -14.47
N PHE A 437 26.43 8.71 -15.59
CA PHE A 437 26.61 7.85 -16.76
C PHE A 437 27.69 8.35 -17.71
N VAL A 438 27.90 9.67 -17.82
CA VAL A 438 28.89 10.24 -18.75
C VAL A 438 30.23 10.48 -18.04
N HIS A 439 30.24 11.23 -16.94
CA HIS A 439 31.50 11.62 -16.28
C HIS A 439 32.09 10.50 -15.40
N ILE A 440 31.25 9.74 -14.70
CA ILE A 440 31.68 8.60 -13.87
C ILE A 440 31.75 7.31 -14.71
N GLY A 441 30.91 7.17 -15.74
CA GLY A 441 30.90 6.00 -16.61
C GLY A 441 30.16 4.80 -16.00
N LEU A 442 29.11 5.04 -15.20
CA LEU A 442 28.21 3.99 -14.75
C LEU A 442 27.55 3.30 -15.94
N THR A 443 27.39 1.99 -15.86
CA THR A 443 26.69 1.18 -16.85
C THR A 443 25.70 0.27 -16.16
N GLN A 444 24.48 0.17 -16.71
CA GLN A 444 23.46 -0.74 -16.21
C GLN A 444 23.70 -2.15 -16.77
N GLN A 445 23.75 -3.14 -15.89
CA GLN A 445 23.90 -4.54 -16.23
C GLN A 445 22.54 -5.20 -16.51
N ALA A 446 22.57 -6.39 -17.12
CA ALA A 446 21.36 -7.12 -17.54
C ALA A 446 20.46 -7.56 -16.36
N ASP A 447 21.01 -7.65 -15.15
CA ASP A 447 20.31 -7.95 -13.89
C ASP A 447 19.71 -6.69 -13.22
N GLY A 448 19.89 -5.50 -13.81
CA GLY A 448 19.44 -4.23 -13.26
C GLY A 448 20.38 -3.60 -12.22
N CYS A 449 21.55 -4.20 -11.98
CA CYS A 449 22.64 -3.64 -11.17
C CYS A 449 23.46 -2.61 -11.96
N TYR A 450 24.27 -1.81 -11.26
CA TYR A 450 25.19 -0.85 -11.89
C TYR A 450 26.65 -1.22 -11.67
N ALA A 451 27.50 -0.91 -12.65
CA ALA A 451 28.95 -1.09 -12.57
C ALA A 451 29.72 0.03 -13.27
N ILE A 452 30.92 0.33 -12.78
CA ILE A 452 31.88 1.24 -13.42
C ILE A 452 33.00 0.38 -14.03
N ALA A 453 33.31 0.59 -15.31
CA ALA A 453 34.37 -0.17 -15.97
C ALA A 453 35.73 0.20 -15.36
N SER A 454 36.42 -0.77 -14.72
CA SER A 454 37.79 -0.58 -14.25
C SER A 454 38.68 -0.25 -15.45
N SER A 455 39.26 0.96 -15.51
CA SER A 455 40.20 1.29 -16.57
C SER A 455 41.44 0.41 -16.44
N SER A 456 41.60 -0.55 -17.32
CA SER A 456 42.81 -1.34 -17.44
C SER A 456 43.95 -0.46 -17.96
N LYS A 457 44.73 0.15 -17.06
CA LYS A 457 46.13 0.60 -17.27
C LYS A 457 46.73 1.17 -15.97
N GLY A 458 47.87 0.58 -15.55
CA GLY A 458 48.76 1.07 -14.48
C GLY A 458 48.90 0.08 -13.33
N SER A 459 49.68 -0.99 -13.50
CA SER A 459 51.05 -1.14 -12.98
C SER A 459 51.16 -1.29 -11.46
N SER A 460 51.69 -2.45 -11.07
CA SER A 460 52.16 -2.81 -9.74
C SER A 460 53.21 -1.82 -9.21
N SER A 461 52.84 -1.03 -8.21
CA SER A 461 53.75 -0.53 -7.17
C SER A 461 52.92 -0.09 -5.97
N SER A 462 53.47 -0.31 -4.79
CA SER A 462 52.98 0.21 -3.51
C SER A 462 52.66 1.71 -3.63
N GLU A 463 51.41 2.11 -3.44
CA GLU A 463 51.06 3.53 -3.35
C GLU A 463 50.06 3.71 -2.21
N ASP A 464 50.47 4.50 -1.21
CA ASP A 464 49.56 5.31 -0.40
C ASP A 464 48.58 5.99 -1.35
N ALA A 465 47.39 5.42 -1.50
CA ALA A 465 46.32 5.98 -2.32
C ALA A 465 45.68 7.16 -1.58
N SER A 466 46.43 8.26 -1.47
CA SER A 466 45.84 9.56 -1.23
C SER A 466 44.77 9.79 -2.29
N LEU A 467 43.54 10.09 -1.86
CA LEU A 467 42.48 10.52 -2.75
C LEU A 467 42.98 11.80 -3.44
N SER A 468 43.41 11.70 -4.70
CA SER A 468 43.96 12.83 -5.44
C SER A 468 42.86 13.88 -5.61
N ILE A 469 42.93 14.95 -4.83
CA ILE A 469 42.00 16.08 -4.91
C ILE A 469 42.32 16.82 -6.22
N PRO A 470 41.39 16.89 -7.19
CA PRO A 470 41.63 17.70 -8.37
C PRO A 470 41.72 19.17 -7.96
N SER A 471 42.75 19.87 -8.41
CA SER A 471 42.78 21.34 -8.33
C SER A 471 41.65 21.88 -9.21
N LEU A 472 40.76 22.67 -8.63
CA LEU A 472 39.70 23.39 -9.37
C LEU A 472 40.33 24.52 -10.18
N ASP A 473 40.00 24.58 -11.47
CA ASP A 473 40.28 25.74 -12.31
C ASP A 473 39.08 26.70 -12.28
N HIS A 474 39.31 28.00 -12.50
CA HIS A 474 38.23 29.02 -12.52
C HIS A 474 37.15 28.80 -13.59
N THR A 475 37.37 27.88 -14.52
CA THR A 475 36.41 27.49 -15.56
C THR A 475 35.55 26.29 -15.17
N ASP A 476 35.81 25.65 -14.04
CA ASP A 476 35.04 24.50 -13.58
C ASP A 476 33.65 24.93 -13.07
N ASN A 477 32.63 24.12 -13.38
CA ASN A 477 31.25 24.42 -13.00
C ASN A 477 31.08 24.47 -11.47
N LEU A 478 31.82 23.61 -10.76
CA LEU A 478 31.80 23.58 -9.30
C LEU A 478 32.34 24.88 -8.69
N GLU A 479 33.38 25.47 -9.29
CA GLU A 479 33.94 26.73 -8.83
C GLU A 479 32.92 27.87 -9.00
N ILE A 480 32.20 27.89 -10.12
CA ILE A 480 31.11 28.85 -10.36
C ILE A 480 30.00 28.68 -9.31
N LEU A 481 29.64 27.44 -8.98
CA LEU A 481 28.63 27.13 -7.97
C LEU A 481 29.09 27.54 -6.56
N VAL A 482 30.33 27.24 -6.18
CA VAL A 482 30.94 27.67 -4.90
C VAL A 482 30.95 29.19 -4.81
N GLN A 483 31.29 29.87 -5.91
CA GLN A 483 31.27 31.33 -5.99
C GLN A 483 29.88 31.94 -5.96
N SER A 484 28.80 31.19 -6.25
CA SER A 484 27.43 31.69 -6.15
C SER A 484 27.01 31.96 -4.70
N GLY A 485 27.70 31.39 -3.72
CA GLY A 485 27.42 31.61 -2.30
C GLY A 485 26.09 30.99 -1.85
N ASP A 486 25.70 29.83 -2.40
CA ASP A 486 24.47 29.18 -1.99
C ASP A 486 24.52 28.78 -0.51
N VAL A 487 23.74 29.50 0.29
CA VAL A 487 23.65 29.35 1.74
C VAL A 487 23.16 27.96 2.16
N LEU A 488 22.18 27.39 1.44
CA LEU A 488 21.64 26.07 1.74
C LEU A 488 22.67 24.99 1.47
N LEU A 489 23.40 25.12 0.36
CA LEU A 489 24.50 24.21 0.04
C LEU A 489 25.62 24.32 1.07
N ALA A 490 25.96 25.54 1.51
CA ALA A 490 27.00 25.76 2.51
C ALA A 490 26.67 25.08 3.85
N ASP A 491 25.46 25.32 4.38
CA ASP A 491 25.00 24.69 5.62
C ASP A 491 24.94 23.15 5.50
N PHE A 492 24.51 22.65 4.35
CA PHE A 492 24.50 21.22 4.07
C PHE A 492 25.90 20.60 4.06
N VAL A 493 26.85 21.23 3.37
CA VAL A 493 28.24 20.75 3.29
C VAL A 493 28.90 20.76 4.68
N ASP A 494 28.65 21.78 5.50
CA ASP A 494 29.16 21.90 6.87
C ASP A 494 28.63 20.76 7.77
N GLU A 495 27.36 20.41 7.63
CA GLU A 495 26.73 19.30 8.37
C GLU A 495 27.31 17.93 7.95
N ILE A 496 27.53 17.71 6.64
CA ILE A 496 28.20 16.50 6.14
C ILE A 496 29.65 16.40 6.63
N LEU A 497 30.39 17.52 6.62
CA LEU A 497 31.76 17.58 7.12
C LEU A 497 31.82 17.23 8.61
N SER A 498 30.89 17.76 9.41
CA SER A 498 30.78 17.44 10.83
C SER A 498 30.57 15.95 11.07
N MET A 499 29.65 15.31 10.32
CA MET A 499 29.43 13.86 10.42
C MET A 499 30.67 13.05 10.01
N LEU A 500 31.36 13.45 8.94
CA LEU A 500 32.58 12.78 8.49
C LEU A 500 33.73 12.92 9.50
N LEU A 501 33.85 14.09 10.13
CA LEU A 501 34.83 14.33 11.19
C LEU A 501 34.56 13.47 12.42
N GLU A 502 33.29 13.26 12.81
CA GLU A 502 32.94 12.31 13.87
C GLU A 502 33.31 10.87 13.49
N LYS A 503 33.00 10.44 12.26
CA LYS A 503 33.42 9.13 11.75
C LYS A 503 34.94 8.95 11.74
N ALA A 504 35.71 10.00 11.48
CA ALA A 504 37.18 9.95 11.43
C ALA A 504 37.85 9.97 12.82
N ARG A 505 37.09 10.19 13.90
CA ARG A 505 37.55 10.21 15.31
C ARG A 505 37.36 8.89 16.04
N VAL A 506 36.45 8.04 15.57
CA VAL A 506 36.21 6.67 16.06
C VAL A 506 37.14 5.70 15.36
#